data_AF-A0A928I6C7-F1
#
_entry.id   AF-A0A928I6C7-F1
#
_cell.length_a   1.000
_cell.length_b   1.000
_cell.length_c   1.000
_cell.angle_alpha   90.00
_cell.angle_beta   90.00
_cell.angle_gamma   90.00
#
_symmetry.space_group_name_H-M   'P 1'
#
loop_
_entity.id
_entity.type
_entity.pdbx_description
1 polymer ?
#
loop_
_entity_poly.entity_id
_entity_poly.type
_entity_poly.pdbx_seq_one_letter_code
_entity_poly.pdbx_strand_id
1 'polypeptide(L)' 'MVYAPVQRFQGLYEPEEALSRGTIFQELEKPFLGGRGR' A
#
# COMPACT_ATOMS: atom_id res chain seq x y z
N MET A 1 -1.73 -2.07 -22.49
CA MET A 1 -0.79 -1.16 -21.82
C MET A 1 -1.49 -0.60 -20.58
N VAL A 2 -0.86 -0.60 -19.40
CA VAL A 2 -1.44 -0.03 -18.17
C VAL A 2 -0.74 1.28 -17.87
N TYR A 3 -1.52 2.33 -17.62
CA TYR A 3 -0.99 3.59 -17.12
C TYR A 3 -0.98 3.55 -15.59
N ALA A 4 0.14 3.09 -15.03
CA ALA A 4 0.31 3.06 -13.58
C ALA A 4 0.67 4.47 -13.06
N PRO A 5 0.13 4.89 -11.90
CA PRO A 5 0.55 6.13 -11.27
C PRO A 5 2.02 6.05 -10.84
N VAL A 6 2.71 7.19 -10.85
CA VAL A 6 4.09 7.29 -10.36
C VAL A 6 4.10 7.11 -8.84
N GLN A 7 4.68 6.01 -8.38
CA GLN A 7 4.89 5.73 -6.96
C GLN A 7 6.17 6.44 -6.49
N ARG A 8 6.07 7.31 -5.48
CA ARG A 8 7.22 8.02 -4.93
C ARG A 8 7.89 7.15 -3.87
N PHE A 9 9.22 7.10 -3.89
CA PHE A 9 9.99 6.31 -2.92
C PHE A 9 10.15 7.08 -1.60
N GLN A 10 9.06 7.25 -0.86
CA GLN A 10 8.97 8.06 0.34
C GLN A 10 7.96 7.44 1.32
N GLY A 11 8.04 7.81 2.61
CA GLY A 11 7.13 7.30 3.63
C GLY A 11 7.17 5.78 3.70
N LEU A 12 8.38 5.24 3.93
CA LEU A 12 8.63 3.80 3.96
C LEU A 12 8.61 3.29 5.40
N TYR A 13 8.21 2.03 5.57
CA TYR A 13 8.44 1.30 6.81
C TYR A 13 9.88 0.77 6.87
N GLU A 14 10.37 0.52 8.09
CA GLU A 14 11.54 -0.32 8.29
C GLU A 14 11.27 -1.75 7.79
N PRO A 15 12.29 -2.51 7.33
CA PRO A 15 12.09 -3.81 6.69
C PRO A 15 11.26 -4.82 7.50
N GLU A 16 11.46 -4.87 8.81
CA GLU A 16 10.74 -5.79 9.71
C GLU A 16 9.24 -5.45 9.78
N GLU A 17 8.91 -4.15 9.86
CA GLU A 17 7.51 -3.71 9.85
C GLU A 17 6.89 -3.90 8.46
N ALA A 18 7.61 -3.56 7.39
CA ALA A 18 7.16 -3.75 6.01
C ALA A 18 6.79 -5.21 5.72
N LEU A 19 7.58 -6.16 6.23
CA LEU A 19 7.31 -7.60 6.11
C LEU A 19 5.99 -7.97 6.81
N SER A 20 5.73 -7.41 7.99
CA SER A 20 4.49 -7.62 8.75
C SER A 20 3.27 -6.99 8.06
N ARG A 21 3.41 -5.78 7.50
CA ARG A 21 2.32 -5.05 6.81
C ARG A 21 2.02 -5.57 5.40
N GLY A 22 2.96 -6.28 4.77
CA GLY A 22 2.85 -6.74 3.39
C GLY A 22 3.09 -5.65 2.33
N THR A 23 3.60 -4.49 2.75
CA THR A 23 4.02 -3.40 1.88
C THR A 23 5.10 -2.58 2.59
N ILE A 24 6.08 -2.07 1.84
CA ILE A 24 7.07 -1.11 2.38
C ILE A 24 6.52 0.32 2.37
N PHE A 25 5.54 0.62 1.51
CA PHE A 25 4.97 1.95 1.39
C PHE A 25 3.81 2.13 2.38
N GLN A 26 3.97 3.04 3.35
CA GLN A 26 2.96 3.34 4.35
C GLN A 26 1.64 3.78 3.72
N GLU A 27 1.71 4.55 2.63
CA GLU A 27 0.54 5.03 1.91
C GLU A 27 -0.32 3.94 1.25
N LEU A 28 0.23 2.73 1.07
CA LEU A 28 -0.49 1.59 0.49
C LEU A 28 -1.16 0.72 1.56
N GLU A 29 -0.83 0.89 2.84
CA GLU A 29 -1.50 0.19 3.95
C GLU A 29 -2.88 0.82 4.24
N LYS A 30 -3.80 0.67 3.28
CA LYS A 30 -5.17 1.19 3.40
C LYS A 30 -6.09 0.10 3.94
N PRO A 31 -7.05 0.44 4.82
CA PRO A 31 -8.04 -0.52 5.26
C PRO A 31 -8.82 -1.06 4.05
N PHE A 32 -9.14 -2.35 4.07
CA PHE A 32 -10.03 -2.93 3.08
C PHE A 32 -11.46 -2.42 3.31
N LEU A 33 -11.91 -1.51 2.45
CA LEU A 33 -13.26 -0.94 2.50
C LEU A 33 -14.25 -1.67 1.57
N GLY A 34 -13.99 -2.94 1.25
CA GLY A 34 -14.79 -3.73 0.31
C GLY A 34 -16.29 -3.53 0.49
N GLY A 35 -16.93 -2.95 -0.52
CA GLY A 35 -18.33 -2.58 -0.46
C GLY A 35 -19.21 -3.82 -0.31
N ARG A 36 -20.06 -3.83 0.73
CA ARG A 36 -21.32 -4.56 0.64
C ARG A 36 -22.13 -3.89 -0.47
N GLY A 37 -21.99 -4.39 -1.70
CA GLY A 37 -23.01 -4.20 -2.72
C GLY A 37 -24.30 -4.80 -2.17
N ARG A 38 -25.26 -3.94 -1.86
CA ARG A 38 -26.64 -4.34 -1.60
C ARG A 38 -27.38 -4.38 -2.92
#